data_AF-A0A1I7JIU8-F1
#
_entry.id   AF-A0A1I7JIU8-F1
#
_cell.length_a   1.000
_cell.length_b   1.000
_cell.length_c   1.000
_cell.angle_alpha   90.00
_cell.angle_beta   90.00
_cell.angle_gamma   90.00
#
_symmetry.space_group_name_H-M   'P 1'
#
loop_
_entity.id
_entity.type
_entity.pdbx_description
1 polymer ?
#
loop_
_entity_poly.entity_id
_entity_poly.type
_entity_poly.pdbx_seq_one_letter_code
_entity_poly.pdbx_strand_id
1 'polypeptide(L)'
;MSLIISLIKRDFRFTFKNILLRNIFFSVIFFIFSFLTVMKSTSIGVDNINLFYIQLKGIKNVGELPFIWLIINFFIIFNLGDNFYNDLRKNGKYVLVRCRNLKYFYIVKVFLLICNTIIYYILLFGIIFLLSKIFLNPTEVSLIEGININNKELIRTLILLYTTTSISLVLIQNMLSLVIKPKYSSLIIVVVLLLSVIISSSILPGQHCLILRHVPFDNINNLTLVKSVLYNLMLSAITVIVGYGVFLKKDIY
;
A
#
# COMPACT_ATOMS: atom_id res chain seq x y z
N MET A 1 15.67 -23.38 19.24
CA MET A 1 15.46 -22.06 18.61
C MET A 1 14.66 -22.27 17.32
N SER A 2 13.42 -21.79 17.25
CA SER A 2 12.46 -22.25 16.24
C SER A 2 12.91 -21.95 14.80
N LEU A 3 12.70 -22.89 13.88
CA LEU A 3 12.98 -22.76 12.44
C LEU A 3 12.41 -21.46 11.82
N ILE A 4 11.35 -20.92 12.42
CA ILE A 4 10.72 -19.66 12.02
C ILE A 4 11.65 -18.47 12.28
N ILE A 5 12.30 -18.40 13.45
CA ILE A 5 13.18 -17.28 13.80
C ILE A 5 14.42 -17.25 12.89
N SER A 6 14.98 -18.41 12.55
CA SER A 6 16.13 -18.48 11.64
C SER A 6 15.76 -18.06 10.21
N LEU A 7 14.56 -18.45 9.74
CA LEU A 7 14.00 -17.99 8.47
C LEU A 7 13.80 -16.47 8.43
N ILE A 8 13.16 -15.91 9.47
CA ILE A 8 12.95 -14.46 9.60
C ILE A 8 14.29 -13.73 9.59
N LYS A 9 15.27 -14.19 10.38
CA LYS A 9 16.60 -13.55 10.45
C LYS A 9 17.32 -13.55 9.10
N ARG A 10 17.23 -14.66 8.34
CA ARG A 10 17.78 -14.72 6.99
C ARG A 10 17.09 -13.73 6.06
N ASP A 11 15.77 -13.76 6.02
CA ASP A 11 14.98 -12.93 5.12
C ASP A 11 15.14 -11.45 5.43
N PHE A 12 15.23 -11.10 6.71
CA PHE A 12 15.58 -9.77 7.16
C PHE A 12 16.99 -9.36 6.71
N ARG A 13 17.99 -10.24 6.75
CA ARG A 13 19.35 -9.86 6.33
C ARG A 13 19.48 -9.66 4.81
N PHE A 14 18.89 -10.53 4.01
CA PHE A 14 19.09 -10.55 2.55
C PHE A 14 18.05 -9.76 1.77
N THR A 15 16.78 -9.83 2.18
CA THR A 15 15.67 -9.27 1.39
C THR A 15 15.35 -7.85 1.85
N PHE A 16 15.38 -7.61 3.16
CA PHE A 16 15.03 -6.31 3.74
C PHE A 16 15.97 -5.18 3.28
N LYS A 17 17.30 -5.42 3.26
CA LYS A 17 18.26 -4.36 2.90
C LYS A 17 18.02 -3.80 1.49
N ASN A 18 17.76 -4.68 0.53
CA ASN A 18 17.50 -4.26 -0.85
C ASN A 18 16.14 -3.55 -0.99
N ILE A 19 15.10 -4.04 -0.31
CA ILE A 19 13.78 -3.39 -0.30
C ILE A 19 13.86 -2.02 0.37
N LEU A 20 14.57 -1.93 1.49
CA LEU A 20 14.75 -0.68 2.25
C LEU A 20 15.48 0.37 1.42
N LEU A 21 16.52 -0.01 0.68
CA LEU A 21 17.22 0.90 -0.23
C LEU A 21 16.30 1.41 -1.36
N ARG A 22 15.48 0.53 -1.95
CA ARG A 22 14.46 0.93 -2.94
C ARG A 22 13.38 1.84 -2.33
N ASN A 23 12.95 1.57 -1.09
CA ASN A 23 12.01 2.41 -0.35
C ASN A 23 12.59 3.80 -0.07
N ILE A 24 13.86 3.89 0.33
CA ILE A 24 14.55 5.18 0.57
C ILE A 24 14.63 5.98 -0.73
N PHE A 25 15.04 5.34 -1.83
CA PHE A 25 15.12 6.01 -3.13
C PHE A 25 13.77 6.64 -3.52
N PHE A 26 12.68 5.91 -3.34
CA PHE A 26 11.34 6.45 -3.62
C PHE A 26 10.87 7.49 -2.62
N SER A 27 11.20 7.32 -1.34
CA SER A 27 10.86 8.33 -0.34
C SER A 27 11.53 9.67 -0.65
N VAL A 28 12.74 9.67 -1.25
CA VAL A 28 13.38 10.90 -1.74
C VAL A 28 12.61 11.51 -2.91
N ILE A 29 12.18 10.71 -3.90
CA ILE A 29 11.37 11.21 -5.02
C ILE A 29 10.05 11.79 -4.50
N PHE A 30 9.40 11.08 -3.59
CA PHE A 30 8.16 11.53 -2.97
C PHE A 30 8.38 12.80 -2.13
N PHE A 31 9.51 12.94 -1.46
CA PHE A 31 9.90 14.16 -0.73
C PHE A 31 9.98 15.36 -1.68
N ILE A 32 10.63 15.21 -2.83
CA ILE A 32 10.71 16.29 -3.83
C ILE A 32 9.30 16.68 -4.31
N PHE A 33 8.47 15.69 -4.64
CA PHE A 33 7.12 15.95 -5.11
C PHE A 33 6.27 16.64 -4.04
N SER A 34 6.31 16.15 -2.81
CA SER A 34 5.58 16.73 -1.69
C SER A 34 6.08 18.15 -1.38
N PHE A 35 7.39 18.40 -1.43
CA PHE A 35 7.94 19.75 -1.31
C PHE A 35 7.42 20.70 -2.40
N LEU A 36 7.38 20.27 -3.67
CA LEU A 36 6.78 21.09 -4.75
C LEU A 36 5.29 21.39 -4.49
N THR A 37 4.53 20.42 -3.96
CA THR A 37 3.14 20.67 -3.59
C THR A 37 3.01 21.69 -2.46
N VAL A 38 3.92 21.67 -1.48
CA VAL A 38 3.95 22.66 -0.39
C VAL A 38 4.21 24.05 -0.92
N MET A 39 5.19 24.22 -1.82
CA MET A 39 5.50 25.53 -2.41
C MET A 39 4.32 26.10 -3.22
N LYS A 40 3.55 25.23 -3.88
CA LYS A 40 2.31 25.65 -4.55
C LYS A 40 1.21 26.00 -3.55
N SER A 41 1.06 25.25 -2.46
CA SER A 41 -0.01 25.48 -1.47
C SER A 41 0.23 26.71 -0.59
N THR A 42 1.48 27.06 -0.27
CA THR A 42 1.80 28.27 0.50
C THR A 42 1.40 29.54 -0.25
N SER A 43 1.45 29.52 -1.60
CA SER A 43 0.98 30.64 -2.43
C SER A 43 -0.55 30.86 -2.39
N ILE A 44 -1.30 29.87 -1.92
CA ILE A 44 -2.78 29.85 -1.92
C ILE A 44 -3.35 30.04 -0.49
N GLY A 45 -2.49 30.13 0.55
CA GLY A 45 -2.94 30.32 1.94
C GLY A 45 -3.58 29.08 2.57
N VAL A 46 -3.00 27.91 2.32
CA VAL A 46 -3.55 26.59 2.68
C VAL A 46 -2.90 26.02 3.96
N ASP A 47 -3.69 25.56 4.93
CA ASP A 47 -3.25 25.01 6.23
C ASP A 47 -2.55 23.62 6.23
N ASN A 48 -1.93 23.22 7.35
CA ASN A 48 -1.13 21.98 7.57
C ASN A 48 -1.76 20.68 7.12
N ILE A 49 -3.03 20.47 7.48
CA ILE A 49 -3.74 19.20 7.29
C ILE A 49 -4.29 19.08 5.87
N ASN A 50 -4.35 20.19 5.12
CA ASN A 50 -4.60 20.15 3.70
C ASN A 50 -3.48 19.44 2.93
N LEU A 51 -2.24 19.30 3.42
CA LEU A 51 -1.23 18.55 2.64
C LEU A 51 -1.55 17.06 2.56
N PHE A 52 -1.93 16.43 3.68
CA PHE A 52 -2.36 15.03 3.69
C PHE A 52 -3.57 14.85 2.76
N TYR A 53 -4.55 15.73 2.88
CA TYR A 53 -5.73 15.68 2.03
C TYR A 53 -5.40 15.95 0.55
N ILE A 54 -4.69 17.01 0.20
CA ILE A 54 -4.33 17.37 -1.18
C ILE A 54 -3.56 16.25 -1.87
N GLN A 55 -2.63 15.61 -1.17
CA GLN A 55 -1.82 14.53 -1.73
C GLN A 55 -2.58 13.20 -1.80
N LEU A 56 -3.53 12.94 -0.89
CA LEU A 56 -4.18 11.64 -0.71
C LEU A 56 -5.70 11.63 -0.98
N LYS A 57 -6.29 12.75 -1.43
CA LYS A 57 -7.74 12.88 -1.64
C LYS A 57 -8.31 11.87 -2.63
N GLY A 58 -7.50 11.46 -3.61
CA GLY A 58 -7.97 10.63 -4.71
C GLY A 58 -8.92 11.41 -5.63
N ILE A 59 -10.01 10.78 -6.06
CA ILE A 59 -10.97 11.33 -7.02
C ILE A 59 -12.39 11.20 -6.48
N LYS A 60 -13.24 12.21 -6.74
CA LYS A 60 -14.69 12.17 -6.49
C LYS A 60 -15.44 11.75 -7.76
N ASN A 61 -15.27 12.51 -8.84
CA ASN A 61 -15.96 12.31 -10.13
C ASN A 61 -15.01 11.84 -11.24
N VAL A 62 -15.52 11.05 -12.18
CA VAL A 62 -14.75 10.54 -13.35
C VAL A 62 -14.37 11.71 -14.25
N GLY A 63 -13.13 12.22 -14.14
CA GLY A 63 -12.66 13.35 -14.95
C GLY A 63 -11.21 13.76 -14.64
N GLU A 64 -10.77 13.65 -13.39
CA GLU A 64 -9.40 13.99 -12.97
C GLU A 64 -8.61 12.75 -12.54
N LEU A 65 -7.56 12.37 -13.27
CA LEU A 65 -6.72 11.25 -12.86
C LEU A 65 -5.93 11.60 -11.59
N PRO A 66 -6.08 10.84 -10.48
CA PRO A 66 -5.37 11.12 -9.24
C PRO A 66 -3.93 10.58 -9.35
N PHE A 67 -3.06 11.33 -10.03
CA PHE A 67 -1.69 10.90 -10.34
C PHE A 67 -0.88 10.52 -9.09
N ILE A 68 -0.97 11.30 -8.02
CA ILE A 68 -0.24 11.04 -6.76
C ILE A 68 -0.68 9.70 -6.16
N TRP A 69 -1.98 9.49 -6.08
CA TRP A 69 -2.58 8.25 -5.60
C TRP A 69 -2.13 7.04 -6.43
N LEU A 70 -2.14 7.17 -7.76
CA LEU A 70 -1.68 6.11 -8.67
C LEU A 70 -0.20 5.81 -8.47
N ILE A 71 0.65 6.84 -8.36
CA ILE A 71 2.10 6.68 -8.18
C ILE A 71 2.42 5.95 -6.87
N ILE A 72 1.77 6.33 -5.76
CA ILE A 72 1.97 5.69 -4.45
C ILE A 72 1.62 4.20 -4.53
N ASN A 73 0.43 3.86 -5.05
CA ASN A 73 -0.01 2.47 -5.15
C ASN A 73 0.82 1.67 -6.17
N PHE A 74 1.14 2.25 -7.32
CA PHE A 74 1.97 1.60 -8.34
C PHE A 74 3.35 1.26 -7.79
N PHE A 75 3.97 2.17 -7.05
CA PHE A 75 5.32 1.98 -6.57
C PHE A 75 5.43 0.86 -5.54
N ILE A 76 4.49 0.78 -4.57
CA ILE A 76 4.53 -0.29 -3.58
C ILE A 76 4.35 -1.68 -4.22
N ILE A 77 3.48 -1.77 -5.22
CA ILE A 77 3.25 -2.97 -6.04
C ILE A 77 4.53 -3.35 -6.80
N PHE A 78 5.16 -2.40 -7.49
CA PHE A 78 6.42 -2.64 -8.20
C PHE A 78 7.59 -2.98 -7.25
N ASN A 79 7.61 -2.43 -6.04
CA ASN A 79 8.67 -2.69 -5.09
C ASN A 79 8.56 -4.09 -4.47
N LEU A 80 7.35 -4.48 -4.07
CA LEU A 80 7.16 -5.65 -3.24
C LEU A 80 6.71 -6.91 -3.98
N GLY A 81 6.04 -6.79 -5.11
CA GLY A 81 5.42 -7.94 -5.78
C GLY A 81 6.38 -8.98 -6.35
N ASP A 82 7.63 -8.59 -6.65
CA ASP A 82 8.61 -9.49 -7.26
C ASP A 82 9.41 -10.29 -6.22
N ASN A 83 9.28 -9.96 -4.93
CA ASN A 83 10.17 -10.46 -3.89
C ASN A 83 10.07 -11.97 -3.69
N PHE A 84 8.85 -12.50 -3.62
CA PHE A 84 8.65 -13.93 -3.34
C PHE A 84 9.07 -14.77 -4.54
N TYR A 85 8.70 -14.36 -5.76
CA TYR A 85 9.10 -15.02 -6.99
C TYR A 85 10.63 -15.04 -7.16
N ASN A 86 11.30 -13.91 -6.92
CA ASN A 86 12.75 -13.82 -7.06
C ASN A 86 13.49 -14.67 -6.02
N ASP A 87 13.00 -14.73 -4.79
CA ASP A 87 13.61 -15.57 -3.76
C ASP A 87 13.42 -17.06 -4.05
N LEU A 88 12.23 -17.47 -4.51
CA LEU A 88 11.98 -18.83 -4.96
C LEU A 88 12.93 -19.24 -6.09
N ARG A 89 13.18 -18.34 -7.06
CA ARG A 89 14.03 -18.64 -8.21
C ARG A 89 15.52 -18.69 -7.86
N LYS A 90 15.99 -17.80 -6.99
CA LYS A 90 17.43 -17.69 -6.64
C LYS A 90 17.84 -18.66 -5.53
N ASN A 91 17.05 -18.68 -4.45
CA ASN A 91 17.42 -19.37 -3.21
C ASN A 91 16.44 -20.50 -2.85
N GLY A 92 15.29 -20.61 -3.54
CA GLY A 92 14.22 -21.52 -3.19
C GLY A 92 14.68 -22.95 -2.99
N LYS A 93 15.49 -23.52 -3.90
CA LYS A 93 15.97 -24.91 -3.79
C LYS A 93 16.71 -25.17 -2.48
N TYR A 94 17.72 -24.36 -2.16
CA TYR A 94 18.52 -24.52 -0.94
C TYR A 94 17.70 -24.32 0.34
N VAL A 95 16.77 -23.38 0.28
CA VAL A 95 15.93 -23.01 1.42
C VAL A 95 14.88 -24.07 1.69
N LEU A 96 14.19 -24.54 0.66
CA LEU A 96 13.07 -25.46 0.78
C LEU A 96 13.52 -26.86 1.19
N VAL A 97 14.69 -27.32 0.73
CA VAL A 97 15.30 -28.58 1.20
C VAL A 97 15.64 -28.53 2.70
N ARG A 98 16.04 -27.36 3.22
CA ARG A 98 16.35 -27.19 4.66
C ARG A 98 15.11 -26.91 5.51
N CYS A 99 14.13 -26.22 4.94
CA CYS A 99 12.86 -25.94 5.58
C CYS A 99 11.91 -27.12 5.38
N ARG A 100 12.05 -28.14 6.24
CA ARG A 100 11.20 -29.35 6.31
C ARG A 100 9.68 -29.08 6.32
N ASN A 101 9.23 -27.83 6.48
CA ASN A 101 7.83 -27.42 6.46
C ASN A 101 7.61 -26.20 5.55
N LEU A 102 6.96 -26.43 4.40
CA LEU A 102 6.60 -25.42 3.40
C LEU A 102 5.66 -24.33 3.95
N LYS A 103 4.80 -24.69 4.92
CA LYS A 103 3.87 -23.77 5.62
C LYS A 103 4.61 -22.58 6.23
N TYR A 104 5.64 -22.86 7.03
CA TYR A 104 6.37 -21.82 7.73
C TYR A 104 7.13 -20.90 6.78
N PHE A 105 7.64 -21.45 5.68
CA PHE A 105 8.30 -20.64 4.66
C PHE A 105 7.33 -19.63 4.03
N TYR A 106 6.13 -20.05 3.64
CA TYR A 106 5.12 -19.16 3.07
C TYR A 106 4.66 -18.08 4.08
N ILE A 107 4.36 -18.48 5.32
CA ILE A 107 3.89 -17.55 6.36
C ILE A 107 4.93 -16.47 6.67
N VAL A 108 6.21 -16.84 6.77
CA VAL A 108 7.29 -15.86 6.99
C VAL A 108 7.38 -14.85 5.84
N LYS A 109 7.12 -15.28 4.60
CA LYS A 109 7.15 -14.39 3.43
C LYS A 109 5.97 -13.44 3.39
N VAL A 110 4.77 -13.92 3.70
CA VAL A 110 3.58 -13.08 3.86
C VAL A 110 3.80 -12.04 4.96
N PHE A 111 4.32 -12.47 6.11
CA PHE A 111 4.64 -11.57 7.22
C PHE A 111 5.65 -10.49 6.81
N LEU A 112 6.72 -10.87 6.11
CA LEU A 112 7.73 -9.93 5.63
C LEU A 112 7.15 -8.92 4.63
N LEU A 113 6.23 -9.34 3.75
CA LEU A 113 5.55 -8.41 2.84
C LEU A 113 4.73 -7.39 3.63
N ILE A 114 3.95 -7.84 4.62
CA ILE A 114 3.17 -6.94 5.50
C ILE A 114 4.10 -5.96 6.22
N CYS A 115 5.18 -6.42 6.85
CA CYS A 115 6.14 -5.53 7.52
C CYS A 115 6.74 -4.48 6.56
N ASN A 116 7.12 -4.87 5.34
CA ASN A 116 7.67 -3.92 4.37
C ASN A 116 6.63 -2.91 3.87
N THR A 117 5.36 -3.31 3.71
CA THR A 117 4.29 -2.36 3.36
C THR A 117 4.09 -1.33 4.47
N ILE A 118 4.12 -1.75 5.74
CA ILE A 118 3.98 -0.85 6.89
C ILE A 118 5.15 0.14 6.93
N ILE A 119 6.39 -0.33 6.75
CA ILE A 119 7.58 0.53 6.74
C ILE A 119 7.53 1.55 5.61
N TYR A 120 7.09 1.13 4.41
CA TYR A 120 6.90 2.04 3.29
C TYR A 120 5.95 3.20 3.63
N TYR A 121 4.81 2.90 4.25
CA TYR A 121 3.85 3.92 4.67
C TYR A 121 4.33 4.78 5.84
N ILE A 122 5.08 4.22 6.79
CA ILE A 122 5.72 5.00 7.86
C ILE A 122 6.65 6.06 7.26
N LEU A 123 7.46 5.69 6.25
CA LEU A 123 8.34 6.64 5.57
C LEU A 123 7.56 7.72 4.82
N LEU A 124 6.53 7.34 4.07
CA LEU A 124 5.69 8.30 3.34
C LEU A 124 4.97 9.28 4.26
N PHE A 125 4.23 8.78 5.25
CA PHE A 125 3.50 9.64 6.18
C PHE A 125 4.44 10.46 7.06
N GLY A 126 5.62 9.93 7.40
CA GLY A 126 6.67 10.67 8.09
C GLY A 126 7.15 11.89 7.32
N ILE A 127 7.33 11.76 6.00
CA ILE A 127 7.69 12.88 5.11
C ILE A 127 6.60 13.96 5.09
N ILE A 128 5.35 13.56 4.88
CA ILE A 128 4.22 14.50 4.82
C ILE A 128 4.08 15.24 6.16
N PHE A 129 4.23 14.52 7.27
CA PHE A 129 4.16 15.08 8.62
C PHE A 129 5.29 16.08 8.89
N LEU A 130 6.53 15.76 8.52
CA LEU A 130 7.68 16.66 8.69
C LEU A 130 7.51 17.93 7.86
N LEU A 131 7.15 17.81 6.58
CA LEU A 131 6.93 18.96 5.70
C LEU A 131 5.78 19.85 6.19
N SER A 132 4.68 19.24 6.62
CA SER A 132 3.54 19.95 7.20
C SER A 132 3.94 20.77 8.43
N LYS A 133 4.75 20.20 9.33
CA LYS A 133 5.21 20.89 10.54
C LYS A 133 6.18 22.03 10.27
N ILE A 134 7.03 21.91 9.23
CA ILE A 134 8.07 22.90 8.93
C ILE A 134 7.51 24.11 8.18
N PHE A 135 6.64 23.87 7.20
CA PHE A 135 6.25 24.90 6.23
C PHE A 135 4.87 25.51 6.47
N LEU A 136 4.05 24.91 7.32
CA LEU A 136 2.67 25.30 7.50
C LEU A 136 2.36 25.43 9.01
N ASN A 137 1.41 26.31 9.39
CA ASN A 137 0.93 26.47 10.76
C ASN A 137 -0.24 25.52 11.13
N PRO A 138 -0.15 24.77 12.24
CA PRO A 138 -1.15 23.78 12.61
C PRO A 138 -2.48 24.44 12.97
N THR A 139 -3.53 24.16 12.19
CA THR A 139 -4.92 24.45 12.56
C THR A 139 -5.62 23.16 12.99
N GLU A 140 -6.45 23.21 14.03
CA GLU A 140 -7.11 22.02 14.58
C GLU A 140 -8.33 21.57 13.78
N VAL A 141 -8.96 22.50 13.06
CA VAL A 141 -10.12 22.27 12.21
C VAL A 141 -9.80 22.85 10.83
N SER A 142 -9.94 22.02 9.80
CA SER A 142 -9.84 22.48 8.41
C SER A 142 -11.21 22.39 7.74
N LEU A 143 -11.59 23.46 7.04
CA LEU A 143 -12.76 23.48 6.15
C LEU A 143 -12.37 22.81 4.84
N ILE A 144 -12.75 21.54 4.68
CA ILE A 144 -12.46 20.77 3.47
C ILE A 144 -13.78 20.57 2.72
N GLU A 145 -13.88 21.07 1.49
CA GLU A 145 -15.11 21.03 0.66
C GLU A 145 -16.37 21.55 1.40
N GLY A 146 -16.21 22.51 2.31
CA GLY A 146 -17.32 23.08 3.10
C GLY A 146 -17.77 22.23 4.30
N ILE A 147 -17.06 21.14 4.61
CA ILE A 147 -17.33 20.28 5.76
C ILE A 147 -16.28 20.53 6.85
N ASN A 148 -16.74 20.80 8.08
CA ASN A 148 -15.87 20.83 9.25
C ASN A 148 -15.52 19.39 9.65
N ILE A 149 -14.28 19.00 9.41
CA ILE A 149 -13.78 17.67 9.74
C ILE A 149 -12.68 17.81 10.78
N ASN A 150 -12.73 16.95 11.80
CA ASN A 150 -11.65 16.86 12.78
C ASN A 150 -10.38 16.33 12.11
N ASN A 151 -9.33 17.14 12.11
CA ASN A 151 -8.07 16.88 11.42
C ASN A 151 -7.39 15.59 11.89
N LYS A 152 -7.47 15.27 13.19
CA LYS A 152 -6.90 14.04 13.76
C LYS A 152 -7.62 12.80 13.24
N GLU A 153 -8.93 12.87 13.07
CA GLU A 153 -9.73 11.75 12.57
C GLU A 153 -9.44 11.50 11.10
N LEU A 154 -9.36 12.56 10.28
CA LEU A 154 -9.04 12.47 8.87
C LEU A 154 -7.68 11.80 8.64
N ILE A 155 -6.63 12.24 9.35
CA ILE A 155 -5.29 11.62 9.24
C ILE A 155 -5.34 10.14 9.62
N ARG A 156 -6.00 9.81 10.74
CA ARG A 156 -6.17 8.40 11.17
C ARG A 156 -6.88 7.57 10.09
N THR A 157 -7.94 8.12 9.48
CA THR A 157 -8.68 7.42 8.43
C THR A 157 -7.82 7.17 7.19
N LEU A 158 -7.08 8.18 6.72
CA LEU A 158 -6.17 8.06 5.57
C LEU A 158 -5.11 6.99 5.81
N ILE A 159 -4.45 7.03 6.97
CA ILE A 159 -3.40 6.06 7.32
C ILE A 159 -3.96 4.63 7.29
N LEU A 160 -5.11 4.38 7.92
CA LEU A 160 -5.72 3.05 7.97
C LEU A 160 -6.16 2.55 6.58
N LEU A 161 -6.80 3.40 5.79
CA LEU A 161 -7.33 3.01 4.48
C LEU A 161 -6.20 2.69 3.49
N TYR A 162 -5.19 3.57 3.39
CA TYR A 162 -4.07 3.37 2.47
C TYR A 162 -3.22 2.14 2.83
N THR A 163 -2.95 1.94 4.12
CA THR A 163 -2.15 0.80 4.58
C THR A 163 -2.88 -0.51 4.33
N THR A 164 -4.15 -0.62 4.71
CA THR A 164 -4.93 -1.86 4.57
C THR A 164 -5.19 -2.24 3.11
N THR A 165 -5.55 -1.27 2.27
CA THR A 165 -5.72 -1.50 0.82
C THR A 165 -4.43 -1.97 0.17
N SER A 166 -3.31 -1.33 0.47
CA SER A 166 -2.03 -1.67 -0.14
C SER A 166 -1.52 -3.04 0.32
N ILE A 167 -1.74 -3.42 1.58
CA ILE A 167 -1.48 -4.79 2.05
C ILE A 167 -2.27 -5.78 1.19
N SER A 168 -3.58 -5.54 0.99
CA SER A 168 -4.40 -6.43 0.17
C SER A 168 -3.89 -6.54 -1.28
N LEU A 169 -3.54 -5.41 -1.92
CA LEU A 169 -3.03 -5.36 -3.28
C LEU A 169 -1.69 -6.08 -3.44
N VAL A 170 -0.75 -5.86 -2.51
CA VAL A 170 0.56 -6.53 -2.52
C VAL A 170 0.40 -8.04 -2.35
N LEU A 171 -0.54 -8.49 -1.52
CA LEU A 171 -0.82 -9.92 -1.35
C LEU A 171 -1.46 -10.54 -2.59
N ILE A 172 -2.41 -9.85 -3.24
CA ILE A 172 -2.99 -10.29 -4.53
C ILE A 172 -1.88 -10.39 -5.59
N GLN A 173 -1.05 -9.36 -5.72
CA GLN A 173 0.06 -9.35 -6.68
C GLN A 173 1.03 -10.50 -6.41
N ASN A 174 1.37 -10.74 -5.14
CA ASN A 174 2.25 -11.83 -4.74
C ASN A 174 1.64 -13.20 -5.11
N MET A 175 0.35 -13.39 -4.85
CA MET A 175 -0.39 -14.60 -5.24
C MET A 175 -0.37 -14.79 -6.77
N LEU A 176 -0.65 -13.75 -7.55
CA LEU A 176 -0.56 -13.79 -9.02
C LEU A 176 0.87 -14.06 -9.52
N SER A 177 1.88 -13.52 -8.84
CA SER A 177 3.30 -13.74 -9.18
C SER A 177 3.75 -15.20 -8.99
N LEU A 178 3.00 -15.99 -8.22
CA LEU A 178 3.24 -17.42 -8.11
C LEU A 178 2.81 -18.18 -9.36
N VAL A 179 1.80 -17.69 -10.07
CA VAL A 179 1.26 -18.33 -11.28
C VAL A 179 1.95 -17.79 -12.54
N ILE A 180 2.12 -16.47 -12.62
CA ILE A 180 2.60 -15.76 -13.81
C ILE A 180 3.89 -15.01 -13.47
N LYS A 181 4.73 -14.70 -14.48
CA LYS A 181 5.92 -13.85 -14.27
C LYS A 181 5.53 -12.52 -13.59
N PRO A 182 6.32 -12.02 -12.63
CA PRO A 182 5.95 -10.84 -11.83
C PRO A 182 5.66 -9.57 -12.65
N LYS A 183 6.35 -9.39 -13.79
CA LYS A 183 6.11 -8.28 -14.72
C LYS A 183 4.67 -8.24 -15.25
N TYR A 184 4.06 -9.39 -15.52
CA TYR A 184 2.67 -9.44 -15.98
C TYR A 184 1.69 -9.34 -14.81
N SER A 185 2.03 -9.91 -13.66
CA SER A 185 1.24 -9.76 -12.43
C SER A 185 1.11 -8.29 -12.02
N SER A 186 2.20 -7.53 -12.03
CA SER A 186 2.16 -6.10 -11.71
C SER A 186 1.29 -5.32 -12.69
N LEU A 187 1.38 -5.58 -14.00
CA LEU A 187 0.53 -4.95 -15.03
C LEU A 187 -0.96 -5.20 -14.79
N ILE A 188 -1.35 -6.44 -14.44
CA ILE A 188 -2.75 -6.76 -14.11
C ILE A 188 -3.22 -5.90 -12.94
N ILE A 189 -2.41 -5.76 -11.90
CA ILE A 189 -2.78 -4.94 -10.74
C ILE A 189 -2.88 -3.45 -11.11
N VAL A 190 -2.02 -2.93 -11.98
CA VAL A 190 -2.15 -1.56 -12.49
C VAL A 190 -3.47 -1.37 -13.21
N VAL A 191 -3.87 -2.31 -14.06
CA VAL A 191 -5.17 -2.26 -14.75
C VAL A 191 -6.32 -2.26 -13.74
N VAL A 192 -6.26 -3.09 -12.69
CA VAL A 192 -7.26 -3.09 -11.61
C VAL A 192 -7.32 -1.74 -10.88
N LEU A 193 -6.18 -1.09 -10.63
CA LEU A 193 -6.15 0.25 -10.04
C LEU A 193 -6.76 1.30 -10.95
N LEU A 194 -6.46 1.27 -12.25
CA LEU A 194 -7.06 2.18 -13.23
C LEU A 194 -8.57 1.99 -13.35
N LEU A 195 -9.03 0.73 -13.38
CA LEU A 195 -10.46 0.40 -13.33
C LEU A 195 -11.11 0.91 -12.05
N SER A 196 -10.40 0.89 -10.91
CA SER A 196 -10.88 1.45 -9.65
C SER A 196 -11.07 2.97 -9.73
N VAL A 197 -10.30 3.68 -10.55
CA VAL A 197 -10.52 5.12 -10.74
C VAL A 197 -11.78 5.36 -11.58
N ILE A 198 -11.99 4.58 -12.64
CA ILE A 198 -13.06 4.78 -13.62
C ILE A 198 -14.41 4.28 -13.12
N ILE A 199 -14.46 3.06 -12.56
CA ILE A 199 -15.68 2.36 -12.20
C ILE A 199 -15.90 2.44 -10.70
N SER A 200 -16.96 3.11 -10.24
CA SER A 200 -17.35 3.25 -8.83
C SER A 200 -17.98 1.96 -8.24
N SER A 201 -17.30 0.82 -8.35
CA SER A 201 -17.77 -0.45 -7.77
C SER A 201 -17.04 -0.79 -6.48
N SER A 202 -17.76 -1.04 -5.39
CA SER A 202 -17.20 -1.40 -4.07
C SER A 202 -16.41 -2.71 -4.03
N ILE A 203 -16.40 -3.50 -5.11
CA ILE A 203 -15.65 -4.75 -5.22
C ILE A 203 -14.17 -4.46 -5.53
N LEU A 204 -13.87 -3.32 -6.15
CA LEU A 204 -12.52 -3.02 -6.57
C LEU A 204 -11.69 -2.53 -5.36
N PRO A 205 -10.56 -3.19 -5.03
CA PRO A 205 -9.78 -2.87 -3.82
C PRO A 205 -9.23 -1.44 -3.81
N GLY A 206 -8.99 -0.86 -4.98
CA GLY A 206 -8.52 0.53 -5.10
C GLY A 206 -9.54 1.57 -4.62
N GLN A 207 -10.84 1.25 -4.63
CA GLN A 207 -11.87 2.17 -4.14
C GLN A 207 -11.70 2.52 -2.66
N HIS A 208 -11.27 1.55 -1.88
CA HIS A 208 -11.22 1.65 -0.44
C HIS A 208 -10.10 2.56 0.10
N CYS A 209 -9.24 3.11 -0.77
CA CYS A 209 -8.30 4.17 -0.36
C CYS A 209 -8.56 5.51 -1.02
N LEU A 210 -9.62 5.64 -1.82
CA LEU A 210 -10.07 6.93 -2.34
C LEU A 210 -10.98 7.60 -1.29
N ILE A 211 -10.41 8.52 -0.50
CA ILE A 211 -11.15 9.14 0.61
C ILE A 211 -12.34 9.98 0.14
N LEU A 212 -12.26 10.59 -1.04
CA LEU A 212 -13.36 11.34 -1.64
C LEU A 212 -14.61 10.50 -1.95
N ARG A 213 -14.49 9.16 -1.97
CA ARG A 213 -15.61 8.22 -2.15
C ARG A 213 -16.12 7.62 -0.84
N HIS A 214 -15.59 8.08 0.29
CA HIS A 214 -16.05 7.70 1.63
C HIS A 214 -16.97 8.76 2.24
N VAL A 215 -17.88 8.31 3.10
CA VAL A 215 -18.60 9.20 4.02
C VAL A 215 -17.57 9.90 4.90
N PRO A 216 -17.56 11.25 5.03
CA PRO A 216 -18.66 12.19 4.71
C PRO A 216 -18.65 12.85 3.32
N PHE A 217 -17.68 12.56 2.45
CA PHE A 217 -17.50 13.25 1.16
C PHE A 217 -18.45 12.76 0.05
N ASP A 218 -18.84 11.48 0.11
CA ASP A 218 -19.77 10.86 -0.83
C ASP A 218 -20.72 9.88 -0.11
N ASN A 219 -22.01 10.13 -0.22
CA ASN A 219 -23.08 9.31 0.36
C ASN A 219 -23.64 8.29 -0.65
N ILE A 220 -23.30 8.37 -1.94
CA ILE A 220 -23.85 7.50 -2.99
C ILE A 220 -23.30 6.09 -2.84
N ASN A 221 -21.99 5.96 -2.64
CA ASN A 221 -21.31 4.67 -2.53
C ASN A 221 -21.39 4.06 -1.12
N ASN A 222 -21.83 4.81 -0.11
CA ASN A 222 -22.02 4.38 1.28
C ASN A 222 -20.84 3.57 1.86
N LEU A 223 -19.63 3.90 1.41
CA LEU A 223 -18.41 3.29 1.87
C LEU A 223 -18.00 3.95 3.18
N THR A 224 -18.13 3.22 4.28
CA THR A 224 -17.64 3.64 5.60
C THR A 224 -16.25 3.06 5.87
N LEU A 225 -15.48 3.72 6.73
CA LEU A 225 -14.15 3.25 7.12
C LEU A 225 -14.17 1.79 7.62
N VAL A 226 -15.14 1.45 8.46
CA VAL A 226 -15.29 0.10 9.02
C VAL A 226 -15.51 -0.93 7.92
N LYS A 227 -16.41 -0.65 6.97
CA LYS A 227 -16.68 -1.54 5.82
C LYS A 227 -15.43 -1.75 4.97
N SER A 228 -14.68 -0.68 4.68
CA SER A 228 -13.45 -0.75 3.89
C SER A 228 -12.35 -1.59 4.56
N VAL A 229 -12.13 -1.38 5.86
CA VAL A 229 -11.11 -2.12 6.61
C VAL A 229 -11.48 -3.60 6.68
N LEU A 230 -12.75 -3.93 6.99
CA LEU A 230 -13.21 -5.31 7.00
C LEU A 230 -13.09 -5.98 5.63
N TYR A 231 -13.44 -5.28 4.56
CA TYR A 231 -13.27 -5.78 3.20
C TYR A 231 -11.81 -6.11 2.88
N ASN A 232 -10.89 -5.17 3.14
CA ASN A 232 -9.47 -5.38 2.89
C ASN A 232 -8.89 -6.53 3.72
N LEU A 233 -9.33 -6.68 4.97
CA LEU A 233 -8.91 -7.80 5.82
C LEU A 233 -9.42 -9.14 5.28
N MET A 234 -10.69 -9.24 4.90
CA MET A 234 -11.25 -10.44 4.28
C MET A 234 -10.52 -10.80 2.97
N LEU A 235 -10.30 -9.81 2.11
CA LEU A 235 -9.57 -9.98 0.85
C LEU A 235 -8.13 -10.44 1.10
N SER A 236 -7.45 -9.87 2.10
CA SER A 236 -6.10 -10.30 2.51
C SER A 236 -6.09 -11.75 3.02
N ALA A 237 -7.09 -12.16 3.81
CA ALA A 237 -7.18 -13.53 4.31
C ALA A 237 -7.42 -14.54 3.18
N ILE A 238 -8.36 -14.25 2.28
CA ILE A 238 -8.67 -15.09 1.12
C ILE A 238 -7.42 -15.25 0.23
N THR A 239 -6.72 -14.15 -0.06
CA THR A 239 -5.54 -14.18 -0.94
C THR A 239 -4.37 -14.96 -0.34
N VAL A 240 -4.20 -14.94 0.99
CA VAL A 240 -3.21 -15.77 1.69
C VAL A 240 -3.59 -17.25 1.63
N ILE A 241 -4.86 -17.61 1.83
CA ILE A 241 -5.32 -19.01 1.77
C ILE A 241 -5.16 -19.56 0.35
N VAL A 242 -5.67 -18.84 -0.65
CA VAL A 242 -5.56 -19.27 -2.06
C VAL A 242 -4.10 -19.27 -2.50
N GLY A 243 -3.32 -18.25 -2.14
CA GLY A 243 -1.90 -18.17 -2.44
C GLY A 243 -1.09 -19.32 -1.85
N TYR A 244 -1.43 -19.77 -0.64
CA TYR A 244 -0.83 -20.96 -0.04
C TYR A 244 -1.20 -22.24 -0.81
N GLY A 245 -2.46 -22.39 -1.22
CA GLY A 245 -2.90 -23.51 -2.05
C GLY A 245 -2.19 -23.57 -3.41
N VAL A 246 -2.00 -22.42 -4.07
CA VAL A 246 -1.23 -22.30 -5.32
C VAL A 246 0.25 -22.64 -5.07
N PHE A 247 0.82 -22.18 -3.96
CA PHE A 247 2.21 -22.46 -3.62
C PHE A 247 2.48 -23.94 -3.41
N LEU A 248 1.55 -24.69 -2.80
CA LEU A 248 1.69 -26.14 -2.60
C LEU A 248 1.69 -26.94 -3.90
N LYS A 249 0.92 -26.51 -4.90
CA LYS A 249 0.84 -27.17 -6.22
C LYS A 249 2.02 -26.84 -7.12
N LYS A 250 2.88 -25.90 -6.73
CA LYS A 250 3.98 -25.46 -7.56
C LYS A 250 5.17 -26.40 -7.34
N ASP A 251 5.44 -27.23 -8.34
CA ASP A 251 6.63 -28.06 -8.35
C ASP A 251 7.87 -27.17 -8.34
N ILE A 252 8.62 -27.21 -7.23
CA ILE A 252 9.92 -26.55 -7.13
C ILE A 252 10.95 -27.52 -7.73
N TYR A 253 11.16 -27.44 -9.04
CA TYR A 253 12.25 -28.14 -9.75
C TYR A 253 13.58 -27.41 -9.61
#